data_AF-E9DH38-F1
#
_entry.id   AF-E9DH38-F1
#
_cell.length_a   1.000
_cell.length_b   1.000
_cell.length_c   1.000
_cell.angle_alpha   90.00
_cell.angle_beta   90.00
_cell.angle_gamma   90.00
#
_symmetry.space_group_name_H-M   'P 1'
#
loop_
_entity.id
_entity.type
_entity.pdbx_description
1 polymer ?
#
loop_
_entity_poly.entity_id
_entity_poly.type
_entity_poly.pdbx_seq_one_letter_code
_entity_poly.pdbx_strand_id
1 'polypeptide(L)'
;MSAHQTLQDLDDEDDFKQQLLQKIKSTKICLKLKLIHILKQLGKTFSNKKADIYLCYDYTKLIASKLGLQTHTLNRKELLNCLAYIYRNCHNINSVKTDDSTYLWFCLTNRPARAENALGIYKFKHQLIISLEWETTGSVVILQLMCWWNNKLQDTTTTVLTQVNSEYDMYYYYQQIIGGHNNYRWLRTMYHSIGQQLMHQNPYAKPGDKTGFHHINVNVPDAITTGKSINMIEKSLILTAEEPGNCTEILPEMHNHLENWWELVEEQDLSTDSYIHCIKDTMYTKDNERKFGIRWTDVICKPGDV
;
A
#
# COMPACT_ATOMS: atom_id res chain seq x y z
N MET A 1 64.49 15.68 -21.69
CA MET A 1 63.59 14.53 -21.48
C MET A 1 63.07 14.10 -22.84
N SER A 2 63.35 12.87 -23.24
CA SER A 2 63.14 12.37 -24.60
C SER A 2 61.67 12.01 -24.84
N ALA A 3 61.13 12.37 -26.01
CA ALA A 3 59.78 12.01 -26.45
C ALA A 3 59.50 10.50 -26.40
N HIS A 4 60.55 9.67 -26.42
CA HIS A 4 60.45 8.22 -26.32
C HIS A 4 59.99 7.74 -24.93
N GLN A 5 60.39 8.43 -23.86
CA GLN A 5 59.98 8.10 -22.50
C GLN A 5 58.48 8.37 -22.28
N THR A 6 57.93 9.36 -22.99
CA THR A 6 56.53 9.78 -22.86
C THR A 6 55.56 8.84 -23.57
N LEU A 7 56.01 8.15 -24.63
CA LEU A 7 55.20 7.16 -25.35
C LEU A 7 55.12 5.83 -24.57
N GLN A 8 56.23 5.40 -23.95
CA GLN A 8 56.26 4.18 -23.16
C GLN A 8 55.38 4.28 -21.89
N ASP A 9 55.37 5.45 -21.23
CA ASP A 9 54.50 5.72 -20.08
C ASP A 9 52.98 5.70 -20.44
N LEU A 10 52.62 5.95 -21.72
CA LEU A 10 51.23 5.92 -22.18
C LEU A 10 50.74 4.49 -22.48
N ASP A 11 51.60 3.65 -23.06
CA ASP A 11 51.26 2.25 -23.38
C ASP A 11 51.08 1.42 -22.10
N ASP A 12 51.92 1.65 -21.08
CA ASP A 12 51.81 1.00 -19.77
C ASP A 12 50.52 1.40 -19.01
N GLU A 13 50.01 2.61 -19.24
CA GLU A 13 48.77 3.09 -18.63
C GLU A 13 47.53 2.42 -19.23
N ASP A 14 47.53 2.14 -20.54
CA ASP A 14 46.39 1.52 -21.22
C ASP A 14 46.28 0.02 -20.93
N ASP A 15 47.42 -0.70 -20.87
CA ASP A 15 47.45 -2.10 -20.44
C ASP A 15 46.93 -2.27 -19.00
N PHE A 16 47.37 -1.39 -18.08
CA PHE A 16 46.86 -1.39 -16.70
C PHE A 16 45.33 -1.18 -16.64
N LYS A 17 44.79 -0.26 -17.44
CA LYS A 17 43.34 0.00 -17.52
C LYS A 17 42.58 -1.22 -18.01
N GLN A 18 43.05 -1.89 -19.06
CA GLN A 18 42.41 -3.08 -19.61
C GLN A 18 42.42 -4.25 -18.63
N GLN A 19 43.54 -4.49 -17.94
CA GLN A 19 43.64 -5.53 -16.92
C GLN A 19 42.69 -5.26 -15.73
N LEU A 20 42.63 -4.01 -15.27
CA LEU A 20 41.71 -3.61 -14.20
C LEU A 20 40.25 -3.80 -14.62
N LEU A 21 39.91 -3.43 -15.86
CA LEU A 21 38.57 -3.60 -16.42
C LEU A 21 38.17 -5.06 -16.51
N GLN A 22 39.05 -5.92 -17.03
CA GLN A 22 38.80 -7.35 -17.14
C GLN A 22 38.58 -7.99 -15.76
N LYS A 23 39.32 -7.52 -14.75
CA LYS A 23 39.17 -7.95 -13.35
C LYS A 23 37.84 -7.49 -12.73
N ILE A 24 37.38 -6.28 -13.04
CA ILE A 24 36.08 -5.77 -12.59
C ILE A 24 34.93 -6.52 -13.28
N LYS A 25 35.03 -6.76 -14.59
CA LYS A 25 34.02 -7.49 -15.37
C LYS A 25 33.86 -8.93 -14.90
N SER A 26 34.97 -9.65 -14.66
CA SER A 26 34.97 -11.05 -14.25
C SER A 26 34.49 -11.29 -12.80
N THR A 27 34.48 -10.26 -11.96
CA THR A 27 34.07 -10.40 -10.56
C THR A 27 32.55 -10.28 -10.41
N LYS A 28 31.87 -11.39 -10.08
CA LYS A 28 30.40 -11.42 -9.89
C LYS A 28 29.94 -10.62 -8.65
N ILE A 29 30.68 -10.72 -7.54
CA ILE A 29 30.42 -10.01 -6.28
C ILE A 29 31.77 -9.56 -5.71
N CYS A 30 31.97 -8.25 -5.51
CA CYS A 30 33.22 -7.72 -4.97
C CYS A 30 33.21 -7.83 -3.44
N LEU A 31 34.03 -8.74 -2.88
CA LEU A 31 34.25 -8.79 -1.43
C LEU A 31 34.72 -7.42 -0.92
N LYS A 32 34.28 -7.03 0.29
CA LYS A 32 34.58 -5.72 0.92
C LYS A 32 36.06 -5.31 0.83
N LEU A 33 36.98 -6.27 0.99
CA LEU A 33 38.43 -6.03 0.88
C LEU A 33 38.90 -5.73 -0.55
N LYS A 34 38.35 -6.43 -1.56
CA LYS A 34 38.66 -6.15 -2.98
C LYS A 34 38.12 -4.78 -3.38
N LEU A 35 36.98 -4.40 -2.84
CA LEU A 35 36.37 -3.10 -3.07
C LEU A 35 37.24 -1.96 -2.53
N ILE A 36 37.70 -2.07 -1.27
CA ILE A 36 38.64 -1.12 -0.67
C ILE A 36 39.93 -1.03 -1.50
N HIS A 37 40.43 -2.16 -2.00
CA HIS A 37 41.62 -2.17 -2.85
C HIS A 37 41.40 -1.43 -4.18
N ILE A 38 40.31 -1.72 -4.89
CA ILE A 38 39.96 -1.04 -6.16
C ILE A 38 39.80 0.46 -5.92
N LEU A 39 39.07 0.84 -4.88
CA LEU A 39 38.87 2.23 -4.47
C LEU A 39 40.21 2.93 -4.15
N LYS A 40 41.13 2.26 -3.44
CA LYS A 40 42.48 2.79 -3.16
C LYS A 40 43.31 2.98 -4.42
N GLN A 41 43.28 2.03 -5.35
CA GLN A 41 44.00 2.16 -6.62
C GLN A 41 43.43 3.33 -7.44
N LEU A 42 42.11 3.45 -7.52
CA LEU A 42 41.44 4.59 -8.14
C LEU A 42 41.85 5.92 -7.49
N GLY A 43 41.83 6.01 -6.17
CA GLY A 43 42.24 7.22 -5.44
C GLY A 43 43.68 7.65 -5.74
N LYS A 44 44.61 6.68 -5.88
CA LYS A 44 45.99 6.95 -6.32
C LYS A 44 46.03 7.49 -7.75
N THR A 45 45.25 6.88 -8.66
CA THR A 45 45.14 7.34 -10.05
C THR A 45 44.56 8.76 -10.13
N PHE A 46 43.53 9.08 -9.34
CA PHE A 46 42.89 10.41 -9.31
C PHE A 46 43.76 11.51 -8.68
N SER A 47 44.69 11.16 -7.78
CA SER A 47 45.55 12.15 -7.12
C SER A 47 46.62 12.75 -8.05
N ASN A 48 46.92 12.10 -9.17
CA ASN A 48 47.76 12.66 -10.22
C ASN A 48 46.94 13.61 -11.10
N LYS A 49 47.19 14.92 -10.96
CA LYS A 49 46.45 16.06 -11.55
C LYS A 49 46.25 16.04 -13.09
N LYS A 50 46.75 15.04 -13.82
CA LYS A 50 46.52 14.83 -15.26
C LYS A 50 45.50 13.72 -15.59
N ALA A 51 45.11 12.89 -14.61
CA ALA A 51 44.22 11.75 -14.82
C ALA A 51 42.71 12.09 -14.76
N ASP A 52 42.37 13.35 -14.44
CA ASP A 52 40.99 13.82 -14.28
C ASP A 52 40.13 13.70 -15.56
N ILE A 53 40.75 13.49 -16.72
CA ILE A 53 40.06 13.55 -18.02
C ILE A 53 39.59 12.16 -18.51
N TYR A 54 40.19 11.04 -18.09
CA TYR A 54 40.10 9.78 -18.86
C TYR A 54 39.44 8.57 -18.21
N LEU A 55 38.81 8.70 -17.05
CA LEU A 55 37.81 7.68 -16.68
C LEU A 55 36.55 7.94 -17.49
N CYS A 56 36.41 7.19 -18.59
CA CYS A 56 35.17 7.13 -19.35
C CYS A 56 34.01 6.93 -18.37
N TYR A 57 32.95 7.70 -18.56
CA TYR A 57 31.77 7.65 -17.71
C TYR A 57 31.24 6.21 -17.54
N ASP A 58 31.38 5.38 -18.58
CA ASP A 58 31.00 3.97 -18.57
C ASP A 58 31.80 3.14 -17.57
N TYR A 59 33.09 3.44 -17.38
CA TYR A 59 33.91 2.77 -16.36
C TYR A 59 33.46 3.16 -14.96
N THR A 60 33.16 4.44 -14.75
CA THR A 60 32.65 4.94 -13.49
C THR A 60 31.32 4.28 -13.14
N LYS A 61 30.41 4.15 -14.14
CA LYS A 61 29.15 3.40 -14.02
C LYS A 61 29.37 1.94 -13.69
N LEU A 62 30.31 1.26 -14.36
CA LEU A 62 30.58 -0.15 -14.11
C LEU A 62 31.06 -0.38 -12.67
N ILE A 63 31.98 0.45 -12.18
CA ILE A 63 32.48 0.39 -10.80
C ILE A 63 31.35 0.64 -9.80
N ALA A 64 30.56 1.69 -10.02
CA ALA A 64 29.41 2.03 -9.19
C ALA A 64 28.36 0.91 -9.17
N SER A 65 28.09 0.27 -10.30
CA SER A 65 27.18 -0.88 -10.39
C SER A 65 27.69 -2.06 -9.57
N LYS A 66 29.00 -2.35 -9.61
CA LYS A 66 29.63 -3.41 -8.79
C LYS A 66 29.65 -3.08 -7.29
N LEU A 67 29.61 -1.81 -6.94
CA LEU A 67 29.37 -1.31 -5.58
C LEU A 67 27.91 -1.47 -5.13
N GLY A 68 27.03 -1.79 -6.07
CA GLY A 68 25.60 -1.90 -5.86
C GLY A 68 24.87 -0.56 -5.89
N LEU A 69 25.45 0.47 -6.51
CA LEU A 69 24.82 1.77 -6.68
C LEU A 69 23.82 1.79 -7.84
N GLN A 70 22.81 2.64 -7.74
CA GLN A 70 21.88 2.97 -8.81
C GLN A 70 22.53 3.94 -9.77
N THR A 71 23.00 3.45 -10.92
CA THR A 71 23.77 4.26 -11.88
C THR A 71 22.93 4.88 -13.00
N HIS A 72 21.66 4.52 -13.09
CA HIS A 72 20.77 4.97 -14.18
C HIS A 72 20.17 6.36 -13.92
N THR A 73 20.06 6.76 -12.65
CA THR A 73 19.48 8.04 -12.21
C THR A 73 20.51 9.15 -12.04
N LEU A 74 21.81 8.82 -11.93
CA LEU A 74 22.87 9.77 -11.62
C LEU A 74 23.55 10.25 -12.91
N ASN A 75 23.83 11.54 -13.02
CA ASN A 75 24.73 12.07 -14.04
C ASN A 75 26.21 11.86 -13.64
N ARG A 76 27.15 12.18 -14.56
CA ARG A 76 28.60 11.97 -14.34
C ARG A 76 29.11 12.63 -13.06
N LYS A 77 28.71 13.88 -12.79
CA LYS A 77 29.18 14.65 -11.62
C LYS A 77 28.63 14.05 -10.32
N GLU A 78 27.34 13.72 -10.30
CA GLU A 78 26.69 13.09 -9.15
C GLU A 78 27.28 11.72 -8.84
N LEU A 79 27.53 10.91 -9.85
CA LEU A 79 28.13 9.59 -9.69
C LEU A 79 29.54 9.67 -9.10
N LEU A 80 30.36 10.61 -9.58
CA LEU A 80 31.70 10.85 -9.04
C LEU A 80 31.64 11.35 -7.59
N ASN A 81 30.69 12.24 -7.26
CA ASN A 81 30.48 12.69 -5.89
C ASN A 81 30.09 11.54 -4.96
N CYS A 82 29.17 10.67 -5.38
CA CYS A 82 28.76 9.48 -4.63
C CYS A 82 29.95 8.54 -4.37
N LEU A 83 30.75 8.27 -5.42
CA LEU A 83 31.93 7.42 -5.31
C LEU A 83 33.01 8.03 -4.42
N ALA A 84 33.24 9.34 -4.51
CA ALA A 84 34.18 10.05 -3.63
C ALA A 84 33.72 9.99 -2.17
N TYR A 85 32.42 10.15 -1.91
CA TYR A 85 31.86 10.01 -0.57
C TYR A 85 32.04 8.59 -0.01
N ILE A 86 31.73 7.56 -0.82
CA ILE A 86 31.93 6.16 -0.46
C ILE A 86 33.41 5.84 -0.23
N TYR A 87 34.31 6.39 -1.04
CA TYR A 87 35.74 6.25 -0.88
C TYR A 87 36.22 6.77 0.48
N ARG A 88 35.83 8.01 0.83
CA ARG A 88 36.18 8.63 2.13
C ARG A 88 35.64 7.83 3.31
N ASN A 89 34.51 7.16 3.13
CA ASN A 89 33.83 6.35 4.16
C ASN A 89 34.02 4.84 3.97
N CYS A 90 35.02 4.39 3.21
CA CYS A 90 35.11 2.97 2.81
C CYS A 90 35.28 2.00 4.00
N HIS A 91 35.85 2.46 5.11
CA HIS A 91 35.96 1.70 6.36
C HIS A 91 34.59 1.48 7.03
N ASN A 92 33.65 2.42 6.85
CA ASN A 92 32.31 2.43 7.45
C ASN A 92 31.20 2.23 6.41
N ILE A 93 31.46 1.46 5.35
CA ILE A 93 30.50 1.26 4.25
C ILE A 93 29.11 0.77 4.68
N ASN A 94 29.02 0.01 5.78
CA ASN A 94 27.74 -0.45 6.30
C ASN A 94 26.89 0.74 6.80
N SER A 95 27.51 1.71 7.48
CA SER A 95 26.83 2.93 7.93
C SER A 95 26.34 3.75 6.74
N VAL A 96 27.16 3.89 5.69
CA VAL A 96 26.74 4.55 4.43
C VAL A 96 25.57 3.83 3.77
N LYS A 97 25.49 2.50 3.87
CA LYS A 97 24.37 1.73 3.33
C LYS A 97 23.10 1.80 4.16
N THR A 98 23.17 2.19 5.43
CA THR A 98 22.01 2.28 6.33
C THR A 98 21.51 3.71 6.54
N ASP A 99 22.36 4.72 6.33
CA ASP A 99 22.04 6.14 6.52
C ASP A 99 20.94 6.63 5.58
N ASP A 100 19.98 7.41 6.07
CA ASP A 100 18.82 7.90 5.32
C ASP A 100 19.19 8.70 4.06
N SER A 101 20.25 9.52 4.13
CA SER A 101 20.65 10.39 3.03
C SER A 101 21.31 9.64 1.88
N THR A 102 21.92 8.48 2.17
CA THR A 102 22.66 7.67 1.18
C THR A 102 22.01 6.32 0.90
N TYR A 103 20.96 5.93 1.63
CA TYR A 103 20.27 4.65 1.48
C TYR A 103 19.73 4.42 0.06
N LEU A 104 19.17 5.48 -0.55
CA LEU A 104 18.62 5.41 -1.91
C LEU A 104 19.68 5.36 -3.01
N TRP A 105 20.96 5.60 -2.69
CA TRP A 105 22.03 5.46 -3.67
C TRP A 105 22.25 4.01 -4.08
N PHE A 106 21.83 3.04 -3.25
CA PHE A 106 22.04 1.62 -3.48
C PHE A 106 20.82 0.93 -4.09
N CYS A 107 21.06 -0.06 -4.96
CA CYS A 107 20.04 -0.96 -5.46
C CYS A 107 19.41 -1.75 -4.30
N LEU A 108 18.13 -2.12 -4.46
CA LEU A 108 17.37 -2.88 -3.46
C LEU A 108 18.09 -4.16 -3.00
N THR A 109 18.72 -4.88 -3.93
CA THR A 109 19.47 -6.12 -3.65
C THR A 109 20.76 -5.91 -2.85
N ASN A 110 21.26 -4.67 -2.77
CA ASN A 110 22.56 -4.34 -2.18
C ASN A 110 22.46 -3.44 -0.93
N ARG A 111 21.25 -3.06 -0.53
CA ARG A 111 20.99 -2.32 0.71
C ARG A 111 20.47 -3.26 1.81
N PRO A 112 20.80 -3.01 3.08
CA PRO A 112 20.22 -3.75 4.21
C PRO A 112 18.69 -3.64 4.21
N ALA A 113 18.01 -4.70 4.64
CA ALA A 113 16.58 -4.64 4.85
C ALA A 113 16.26 -3.67 6.00
N ARG A 114 15.40 -2.69 5.75
CA ARG A 114 14.75 -1.92 6.80
C ARG A 114 13.39 -2.52 7.13
N ALA A 115 12.87 -2.24 8.32
CA ALA A 115 11.54 -2.66 8.73
C ALA A 115 10.47 -2.23 7.71
N GLU A 116 10.61 -1.05 7.07
CA GLU A 116 9.63 -0.61 6.06
C GLU A 116 9.67 -1.43 4.77
N ASN A 117 10.79 -2.08 4.44
CA ASN A 117 10.86 -2.96 3.27
C ASN A 117 10.01 -4.23 3.47
N ALA A 118 9.77 -4.65 4.72
CA ALA A 118 8.91 -5.79 5.03
C ALA A 118 7.43 -5.49 4.80
N LEU A 119 7.04 -4.21 4.72
CA LEU A 119 5.67 -3.76 4.47
C LEU A 119 5.25 -3.91 2.99
N GLY A 120 6.17 -4.30 2.10
CA GLY A 120 5.90 -4.55 0.69
C GLY A 120 5.40 -3.30 -0.06
N ILE A 121 4.34 -3.46 -0.85
CA ILE A 121 3.72 -2.37 -1.64
C ILE A 121 3.02 -1.35 -0.73
N TYR A 122 2.62 -1.77 0.48
CA TYR A 122 1.85 -0.97 1.42
C TYR A 122 2.78 -0.27 2.39
N LYS A 123 3.40 0.83 1.94
CA LYS A 123 4.35 1.64 2.72
C LYS A 123 3.67 2.52 3.80
N PHE A 124 2.64 2.03 4.47
CA PHE A 124 1.96 2.81 5.50
C PHE A 124 2.63 2.56 6.85
N LYS A 125 3.06 3.63 7.52
CA LYS A 125 3.46 3.55 8.93
C LYS A 125 2.19 3.32 9.74
N HIS A 126 2.11 2.20 10.45
CA HIS A 126 1.02 1.95 11.39
C HIS A 126 1.00 3.05 12.45
N GLN A 127 -0.08 3.85 12.48
CA GLN A 127 -0.37 4.69 13.64
C GLN A 127 -0.98 3.80 14.72
N LEU A 128 -0.36 3.80 15.90
CA LEU A 128 -0.77 2.98 17.05
C LEU A 128 -2.20 3.26 17.56
N ILE A 129 -2.75 4.44 17.25
CA ILE A 129 -4.06 4.88 17.77
C ILE A 129 -5.20 3.99 17.27
N ILE A 130 -5.14 3.52 16.02
CA ILE A 130 -6.20 2.68 15.42
C ILE A 130 -6.24 1.28 16.06
N SER A 131 -5.12 0.80 16.62
CA SER A 131 -5.03 -0.56 17.18
C SER A 131 -5.90 -0.73 18.43
N LEU A 132 -5.91 0.26 19.33
CA LEU A 132 -6.57 0.11 20.64
C LEU A 132 -8.09 0.06 20.50
N GLU A 133 -8.68 0.96 19.71
CA GLU A 133 -10.12 0.97 19.48
C GLU A 133 -10.56 -0.33 18.80
N TRP A 134 -9.88 -0.72 17.72
CA TRP A 134 -10.14 -1.98 17.01
C TRP A 134 -10.07 -3.21 17.93
N GLU A 135 -9.04 -3.30 18.78
CA GLU A 135 -8.87 -4.40 19.74
C GLU A 135 -10.00 -4.46 20.78
N THR A 136 -10.56 -3.32 21.16
CA THR A 136 -11.66 -3.25 22.15
C THR A 136 -13.02 -3.50 21.53
N THR A 137 -13.38 -2.79 20.47
CA THR A 137 -14.75 -2.73 19.93
C THR A 137 -14.95 -3.63 18.71
N GLY A 138 -13.87 -4.03 18.04
CA GLY A 138 -13.90 -4.72 16.73
C GLY A 138 -14.39 -3.83 15.59
N SER A 139 -14.52 -2.52 15.82
CA SER A 139 -15.00 -1.54 14.83
C SER A 139 -14.34 -0.19 15.09
N VAL A 140 -13.83 0.44 14.04
CA VAL A 140 -13.19 1.76 14.13
C VAL A 140 -13.68 2.63 12.99
N VAL A 141 -14.07 3.86 13.30
CA VAL A 141 -14.37 4.86 12.29
C VAL A 141 -13.11 5.66 12.00
N ILE A 142 -12.57 5.51 10.79
CA ILE A 142 -11.42 6.27 10.32
C ILE A 142 -11.93 7.55 9.67
N LEU A 143 -11.94 8.61 10.46
CA LEU A 143 -12.41 9.91 10.03
C LEU A 143 -11.64 10.42 8.80
N GLN A 144 -12.40 10.87 7.80
CA GLN A 144 -11.88 11.55 6.61
C GLN A 144 -10.86 10.74 5.78
N LEU A 145 -10.80 9.42 5.92
CA LEU A 145 -9.86 8.59 5.15
C LEU A 145 -10.00 8.82 3.64
N MET A 146 -11.24 9.04 3.18
CA MET A 146 -11.56 9.29 1.79
C MET A 146 -12.09 10.72 1.56
N CYS A 147 -11.80 11.68 2.45
CA CYS A 147 -12.26 13.06 2.27
C CYS A 147 -11.75 13.71 0.97
N TRP A 148 -10.63 13.21 0.44
CA TRP A 148 -10.07 13.64 -0.83
C TRP A 148 -11.03 13.42 -2.01
N TRP A 149 -12.03 12.54 -1.90
CA TRP A 149 -13.09 12.40 -2.89
C TRP A 149 -13.92 13.67 -3.06
N ASN A 150 -14.04 14.45 -1.98
CA ASN A 150 -14.75 15.73 -1.93
C ASN A 150 -13.86 16.91 -2.33
N ASN A 151 -12.55 16.71 -2.45
CA ASN A 151 -11.61 17.77 -2.80
C ASN A 151 -11.51 17.90 -4.33
N LYS A 152 -11.33 19.13 -4.81
CA LYS A 152 -10.96 19.35 -6.21
C LYS A 152 -9.53 18.85 -6.42
N LEU A 153 -9.33 18.05 -7.47
CA LEU A 153 -7.98 17.72 -7.92
C LEU A 153 -7.38 18.97 -8.58
N GLN A 154 -6.05 19.07 -8.60
CA GLN A 154 -5.38 20.17 -9.28
C GLN A 154 -5.84 20.22 -10.74
N ASP A 155 -6.19 21.43 -11.19
CA ASP A 155 -6.65 21.70 -12.56
C ASP A 155 -8.00 21.06 -12.98
N THR A 156 -8.78 20.52 -12.03
CA THR A 156 -10.15 20.04 -12.31
C THR A 156 -11.23 20.94 -11.71
N THR A 157 -12.34 21.10 -12.44
CA THR A 157 -13.54 21.79 -11.93
C THR A 157 -14.43 20.84 -11.12
N THR A 158 -14.27 19.53 -11.28
CA THR A 158 -15.08 18.47 -10.68
C THR A 158 -14.28 17.66 -9.64
N THR A 159 -15.00 17.15 -8.64
CA THR A 159 -14.45 16.25 -7.62
C THR A 159 -14.66 14.80 -8.04
N VAL A 160 -13.96 13.86 -7.43
CA VAL A 160 -14.19 12.42 -7.65
C VAL A 160 -15.61 12.05 -7.23
N LEU A 161 -16.11 12.60 -6.12
CA LEU A 161 -17.49 12.39 -5.70
C LEU A 161 -18.49 12.90 -6.75
N THR A 162 -18.24 14.06 -7.36
CA THR A 162 -19.11 14.60 -8.42
C THR A 162 -19.16 13.67 -9.62
N GLN A 163 -18.02 13.08 -10.02
CA GLN A 163 -17.97 12.12 -11.12
C GLN A 163 -18.75 10.85 -10.78
N VAL A 164 -18.51 10.28 -9.58
CA VAL A 164 -19.26 9.11 -9.08
C VAL A 164 -20.77 9.41 -9.03
N ASN A 165 -21.17 10.57 -8.51
CA ASN A 165 -22.58 10.97 -8.47
C ASN A 165 -23.17 11.17 -9.88
N SER A 166 -22.42 11.67 -10.85
CA SER A 166 -22.90 11.79 -12.23
C SER A 166 -23.13 10.43 -12.90
N GLU A 167 -22.46 9.36 -12.44
CA GLU A 167 -22.77 8.01 -12.91
C GLU A 167 -24.18 7.59 -12.46
N TYR A 168 -24.66 8.05 -11.30
CA TYR A 168 -26.03 7.81 -10.81
C TYR A 168 -27.10 8.44 -11.71
N ASP A 169 -26.82 9.55 -12.39
CA ASP A 169 -27.76 10.17 -13.32
C ASP A 169 -28.16 9.21 -14.45
N MET A 170 -27.22 8.34 -14.90
CA MET A 170 -27.56 7.28 -15.85
C MET A 170 -28.51 6.26 -15.24
N TYR A 171 -28.27 5.83 -13.99
CA TYR A 171 -29.19 4.91 -13.30
C TYR A 171 -30.58 5.53 -13.16
N TYR A 172 -30.67 6.79 -12.75
CA TYR A 172 -31.94 7.49 -12.62
C TYR A 172 -32.66 7.65 -13.95
N TYR A 173 -31.95 7.99 -15.03
CA TYR A 173 -32.51 8.05 -16.39
C TYR A 173 -33.16 6.72 -16.80
N TYR A 174 -32.48 5.59 -16.54
CA TYR A 174 -33.01 4.26 -16.83
C TYR A 174 -33.99 3.73 -15.76
N GLN A 175 -34.23 4.44 -14.66
CA GLN A 175 -35.29 4.10 -13.71
C GLN A 175 -36.61 4.85 -13.97
N GLN A 176 -36.65 5.72 -14.98
CA GLN A 176 -37.85 6.46 -15.33
C GLN A 176 -38.98 5.52 -15.79
N ILE A 177 -40.22 5.91 -15.48
CA ILE A 177 -41.41 5.27 -16.01
C ILE A 177 -41.66 5.84 -17.41
N ILE A 178 -41.62 5.00 -18.44
CA ILE A 178 -41.87 5.40 -19.82
C ILE A 178 -43.18 4.74 -20.26
N GLY A 179 -44.19 5.55 -20.58
CA GLY A 179 -45.50 5.06 -21.01
C GLY A 179 -46.22 4.21 -19.97
N GLY A 180 -46.05 4.50 -18.67
CA GLY A 180 -46.69 3.75 -17.57
C GLY A 180 -45.97 2.46 -17.17
N HIS A 181 -44.84 2.13 -17.82
CA HIS A 181 -44.06 0.94 -17.51
C HIS A 181 -42.66 1.29 -17.00
N ASN A 182 -42.14 0.47 -16.08
CA ASN A 182 -40.76 0.57 -15.63
C ASN A 182 -39.80 0.32 -16.81
N ASN A 183 -38.83 1.21 -16.99
CA ASN A 183 -37.85 1.11 -18.08
C ASN A 183 -36.71 0.13 -17.75
N TYR A 184 -36.89 -1.16 -18.02
CA TYR A 184 -35.85 -2.17 -17.74
C TYR A 184 -34.77 -2.32 -18.83
N ARG A 185 -34.68 -1.40 -19.80
CA ARG A 185 -33.94 -1.59 -21.08
C ARG A 185 -32.40 -1.63 -20.98
N TRP A 186 -31.81 -1.77 -19.80
CA TRP A 186 -30.36 -1.73 -19.62
C TRP A 186 -29.82 -3.02 -18.97
N LEU A 187 -28.77 -3.59 -19.58
CA LEU A 187 -27.94 -4.68 -19.03
C LEU A 187 -27.06 -4.14 -17.90
N ARG A 188 -27.70 -3.91 -16.75
CA ARG A 188 -27.17 -3.28 -15.53
C ARG A 188 -25.95 -4.00 -14.93
N THR A 189 -25.73 -5.27 -15.29
CA THR A 189 -24.64 -6.12 -14.78
C THR A 189 -23.33 -6.02 -15.56
N MET A 190 -23.28 -5.28 -16.69
CA MET A 190 -22.07 -5.15 -17.53
C MET A 190 -21.42 -3.76 -17.49
N TYR A 191 -21.94 -2.83 -16.69
CA TYR A 191 -21.25 -1.57 -16.43
C TYR A 191 -20.28 -1.79 -15.28
N HIS A 192 -19.02 -1.45 -15.51
CA HIS A 192 -17.96 -1.46 -14.52
C HIS A 192 -17.47 -0.02 -14.39
N SER A 193 -18.29 0.82 -13.77
CA SER A 193 -17.94 2.21 -13.51
C SER A 193 -16.70 2.32 -12.62
N ILE A 194 -16.03 3.47 -12.62
CA ILE A 194 -14.89 3.68 -11.71
C ILE A 194 -15.39 3.58 -10.26
N GLY A 195 -16.59 4.10 -9.99
CA GLY A 195 -17.28 3.91 -8.70
C GLY A 195 -17.46 2.44 -8.33
N GLN A 196 -17.95 1.61 -9.27
CA GLN A 196 -18.18 0.17 -9.05
C GLN A 196 -16.90 -0.66 -8.92
N GLN A 197 -15.80 -0.24 -9.57
CA GLN A 197 -14.48 -0.86 -9.40
C GLN A 197 -13.86 -0.52 -8.06
N LEU A 198 -14.18 0.66 -7.50
CA LEU A 198 -13.69 1.10 -6.20
C LEU A 198 -14.58 0.62 -5.05
N MET A 199 -15.89 0.47 -5.27
CA MET A 199 -16.87 0.12 -4.25
C MET A 199 -18.07 -0.65 -4.81
N HIS A 200 -18.56 -1.64 -4.07
CA HIS A 200 -19.83 -2.29 -4.40
C HIS A 200 -21.00 -1.36 -4.07
N GLN A 201 -21.93 -1.17 -5.02
CA GLN A 201 -23.06 -0.23 -4.87
C GLN A 201 -24.39 -0.91 -5.22
N ASN A 202 -25.44 -0.60 -4.46
CA ASN A 202 -26.83 -1.03 -4.72
C ASN A 202 -27.67 0.16 -5.26
N PRO A 203 -27.86 0.30 -6.58
CA PRO A 203 -28.54 1.45 -7.17
C PRO A 203 -30.09 1.40 -7.11
N TYR A 204 -30.69 0.41 -6.44
CA TYR A 204 -32.13 0.15 -6.52
C TYR A 204 -32.97 0.72 -5.38
N ALA A 205 -32.35 1.28 -4.34
CA ALA A 205 -33.06 1.83 -3.18
C ALA A 205 -33.72 3.19 -3.52
N LYS A 206 -35.01 3.33 -3.19
CA LYS A 206 -35.72 4.61 -3.23
C LYS A 206 -35.83 5.23 -1.84
N PRO A 207 -36.00 6.56 -1.72
CA PRO A 207 -36.30 7.18 -0.44
C PRO A 207 -37.51 6.51 0.24
N GLY A 208 -37.30 6.03 1.47
CA GLY A 208 -38.31 5.32 2.27
C GLY A 208 -38.25 3.79 2.18
N ASP A 209 -37.45 3.21 1.28
CA ASP A 209 -37.24 1.76 1.25
C ASP A 209 -36.41 1.33 2.47
N LYS A 210 -36.90 0.34 3.23
CA LYS A 210 -36.09 -0.33 4.25
C LYS A 210 -35.18 -1.35 3.57
N THR A 211 -33.97 -0.92 3.25
CA THR A 211 -32.97 -1.78 2.59
C THR A 211 -32.00 -2.43 3.57
N GLY A 212 -31.90 -1.90 4.79
CA GLY A 212 -31.10 -2.47 5.86
C GLY A 212 -31.77 -3.66 6.52
N PHE A 213 -30.96 -4.66 6.86
CA PHE A 213 -31.31 -5.74 7.79
C PHE A 213 -30.06 -6.10 8.58
N HIS A 214 -30.24 -6.49 9.85
CA HIS A 214 -29.12 -6.94 10.68
C HIS A 214 -28.58 -8.25 10.13
N HIS A 215 -27.27 -8.33 9.96
CA HIS A 215 -26.64 -9.54 9.46
C HIS A 215 -25.19 -9.69 9.90
N ILE A 216 -24.69 -10.91 9.76
CA ILE A 216 -23.28 -11.26 9.90
C ILE A 216 -22.80 -11.83 8.56
N ASN A 217 -21.71 -11.27 8.05
CA ASN A 217 -21.16 -11.58 6.72
C ASN A 217 -20.33 -12.87 6.64
N VAL A 218 -20.35 -13.68 7.71
CA VAL A 218 -19.72 -15.00 7.74
C VAL A 218 -20.75 -16.06 8.10
N ASN A 219 -20.54 -17.28 7.61
CA ASN A 219 -21.22 -18.45 8.16
C ASN A 219 -20.65 -18.68 9.56
N VAL A 220 -21.49 -18.49 10.58
CA VAL A 220 -21.08 -18.50 11.98
C VAL A 220 -20.62 -19.90 12.43
N PRO A 221 -21.33 -21.01 12.10
CA PRO A 221 -20.85 -22.37 12.39
C PRO A 221 -19.47 -22.68 11.81
N ASP A 222 -19.24 -22.37 10.52
CA ASP A 222 -17.95 -22.54 9.85
C ASP A 222 -16.87 -21.70 10.52
N ALA A 223 -17.18 -20.44 10.86
CA ALA A 223 -16.23 -19.52 11.47
C ALA A 223 -15.77 -20.02 12.85
N ILE A 224 -16.71 -20.50 13.69
CA ILE A 224 -16.41 -21.06 15.02
C ILE A 224 -15.60 -22.36 14.87
N THR A 225 -16.06 -23.28 14.02
CA THR A 225 -15.48 -24.63 13.94
C THR A 225 -14.11 -24.66 13.26
N THR A 226 -13.95 -23.87 12.20
CA THR A 226 -12.77 -23.96 11.31
C THR A 226 -11.88 -22.72 11.35
N GLY A 227 -12.33 -21.63 11.98
CA GLY A 227 -11.65 -20.33 11.89
C GLY A 227 -11.75 -19.69 10.50
N LYS A 228 -12.60 -20.20 9.61
CA LYS A 228 -12.76 -19.66 8.27
C LYS A 228 -13.41 -18.28 8.33
N SER A 229 -12.86 -17.35 7.55
CA SER A 229 -13.35 -15.97 7.44
C SER A 229 -13.27 -15.12 8.73
N ILE A 230 -12.69 -15.60 9.84
CA ILE A 230 -12.54 -14.80 11.09
C ILE A 230 -11.62 -13.60 10.93
N ASN A 231 -10.73 -13.63 9.93
CA ASN A 231 -9.81 -12.53 9.60
C ASN A 231 -10.39 -11.58 8.53
N MET A 232 -11.66 -11.75 8.16
CA MET A 232 -12.31 -10.87 7.20
C MET A 232 -12.64 -9.54 7.85
N ILE A 233 -12.26 -8.44 7.21
CA ILE A 233 -12.60 -7.08 7.62
C ILE A 233 -13.54 -6.51 6.57
N GLU A 234 -14.69 -6.04 7.01
CA GLU A 234 -15.62 -5.27 6.20
C GLU A 234 -15.38 -3.77 6.40
N LYS A 235 -15.57 -3.00 5.32
CA LYS A 235 -15.44 -1.54 5.34
C LYS A 235 -16.59 -0.94 4.56
N SER A 236 -17.22 0.09 5.12
CA SER A 236 -18.18 0.94 4.42
C SER A 236 -17.54 2.31 4.18
N LEU A 237 -17.88 2.99 3.08
CA LEU A 237 -17.48 4.38 2.85
C LEU A 237 -18.74 5.20 2.73
N ILE A 238 -18.79 6.26 3.52
CA ILE A 238 -19.94 7.16 3.55
C ILE A 238 -19.75 8.27 2.52
N LEU A 239 -20.63 8.32 1.52
CA LEU A 239 -20.58 9.31 0.43
C LEU A 239 -21.40 10.57 0.74
N THR A 240 -22.42 10.45 1.57
CA THR A 240 -23.35 11.51 1.96
C THR A 240 -23.55 11.50 3.47
N ALA A 241 -23.91 12.63 4.06
CA ALA A 241 -24.15 12.67 5.51
C ALA A 241 -25.27 11.70 5.89
N GLU A 242 -25.04 10.88 6.89
CA GLU A 242 -26.07 10.01 7.45
C GLU A 242 -27.02 10.80 8.36
N GLU A 243 -28.27 10.38 8.39
CA GLU A 243 -29.30 10.94 9.27
C GLU A 243 -29.58 9.98 10.44
N PRO A 244 -29.99 10.47 11.63
CA PRO A 244 -30.43 9.61 12.71
C PRO A 244 -31.58 8.68 12.25
N GLY A 245 -31.43 7.37 12.45
CA GLY A 245 -32.38 6.35 11.97
C GLY A 245 -32.23 5.96 10.50
N ASN A 246 -31.25 6.51 9.79
CA ASN A 246 -30.82 6.10 8.45
C ASN A 246 -29.29 6.11 8.37
N CYS A 247 -28.68 5.39 9.31
CA CYS A 247 -27.23 5.20 9.42
C CYS A 247 -26.93 3.72 9.63
N THR A 248 -25.64 3.38 9.68
CA THR A 248 -25.24 2.01 10.00
C THR A 248 -25.53 1.70 11.47
N GLU A 249 -26.18 0.57 11.73
CA GLU A 249 -26.35 0.02 13.07
C GLU A 249 -25.35 -1.12 13.28
N ILE A 250 -24.61 -1.08 14.38
CA ILE A 250 -23.69 -2.16 14.75
C ILE A 250 -24.04 -2.71 16.12
N LEU A 251 -23.55 -3.92 16.39
CA LEU A 251 -23.53 -4.51 17.72
C LEU A 251 -22.07 -4.53 18.19
N PRO A 252 -21.59 -3.49 18.91
CA PRO A 252 -20.19 -3.40 19.31
C PRO A 252 -19.77 -4.63 20.11
N GLU A 253 -18.52 -5.07 19.92
CA GLU A 253 -17.93 -6.21 20.65
C GLU A 253 -18.58 -7.58 20.40
N MET A 254 -19.60 -7.69 19.54
CA MET A 254 -20.30 -8.95 19.29
C MET A 254 -19.37 -10.09 18.84
N HIS A 255 -18.27 -9.77 18.17
CA HIS A 255 -17.24 -10.74 17.76
C HIS A 255 -16.62 -11.50 18.96
N ASN A 256 -16.60 -10.91 20.16
CA ASN A 256 -16.13 -11.56 21.40
C ASN A 256 -17.18 -12.50 22.02
N HIS A 257 -18.44 -12.38 21.60
CA HIS A 257 -19.57 -13.16 22.11
C HIS A 257 -20.18 -14.10 21.07
N LEU A 258 -19.60 -14.17 19.87
CA LEU A 258 -20.20 -14.81 18.71
C LEU A 258 -20.52 -16.29 18.97
N GLU A 259 -19.57 -17.04 19.54
CA GLU A 259 -19.73 -18.46 19.88
C GLU A 259 -20.82 -18.66 20.94
N ASN A 260 -20.72 -17.96 22.07
CA ASN A 260 -21.71 -18.04 23.16
C ASN A 260 -23.12 -17.63 22.74
N TRP A 261 -23.26 -16.66 21.83
CA TRP A 261 -24.55 -16.27 21.28
C TRP A 261 -25.08 -17.31 20.29
N TRP A 262 -24.21 -17.87 19.45
CA TRP A 262 -24.63 -18.88 18.49
C TRP A 262 -25.14 -20.16 19.17
N GLU A 263 -24.52 -20.58 20.27
CA GLU A 263 -25.02 -21.67 21.11
C GLU A 263 -26.47 -21.43 21.56
N LEU A 264 -26.81 -20.20 21.98
CA LEU A 264 -28.19 -19.85 22.38
C LEU A 264 -29.16 -19.87 21.19
N VAL A 265 -28.70 -19.47 20.02
CA VAL A 265 -29.49 -19.52 18.78
C VAL A 265 -29.79 -20.97 18.41
N GLU A 266 -28.84 -21.88 18.59
CA GLU A 266 -29.03 -23.32 18.38
C GLU A 266 -29.96 -23.95 19.42
N GLU A 267 -29.79 -23.62 20.71
CA GLU A 267 -30.67 -24.09 21.80
C GLU A 267 -32.14 -23.69 21.59
N GLN A 268 -32.36 -22.56 20.91
CA GLN A 268 -33.70 -22.04 20.61
C GLN A 268 -34.26 -22.52 19.27
N ASP A 269 -33.55 -23.39 18.55
CA ASP A 269 -33.92 -23.89 17.21
C ASP A 269 -34.12 -22.74 16.20
N LEU A 270 -33.31 -21.67 16.33
CA LEU A 270 -33.33 -20.50 15.46
C LEU A 270 -32.17 -20.49 14.46
N SER A 271 -31.25 -21.45 14.55
CA SER A 271 -30.07 -21.51 13.70
C SER A 271 -30.43 -21.77 12.24
N THR A 272 -29.56 -21.28 11.35
CA THR A 272 -29.70 -21.45 9.90
C THR A 272 -28.34 -21.78 9.33
N ASP A 273 -28.28 -22.54 8.24
CA ASP A 273 -27.03 -22.84 7.52
C ASP A 273 -26.93 -21.98 6.27
N SER A 274 -26.59 -20.70 6.46
CA SER A 274 -26.45 -19.73 5.38
C SER A 274 -25.05 -19.12 5.37
N TYR A 275 -24.60 -18.67 4.19
CA TYR A 275 -23.30 -18.00 4.06
C TYR A 275 -23.28 -16.61 4.73
N ILE A 276 -24.45 -15.98 4.81
CA ILE A 276 -24.71 -14.71 5.50
C ILE A 276 -25.93 -14.97 6.38
N HIS A 277 -25.84 -14.66 7.67
CA HIS A 277 -26.97 -14.83 8.58
C HIS A 277 -27.71 -13.52 8.75
N CYS A 278 -28.99 -13.51 8.39
CA CYS A 278 -29.89 -12.43 8.74
C CYS A 278 -30.30 -12.60 10.21
N ILE A 279 -29.96 -11.62 11.05
CA ILE A 279 -30.31 -11.60 12.47
C ILE A 279 -31.73 -11.06 12.58
N LYS A 280 -32.65 -11.90 13.05
CA LYS A 280 -34.01 -11.50 13.36
C LYS A 280 -34.10 -11.01 14.81
N ASP A 281 -35.10 -10.20 15.12
CA ASP A 281 -35.41 -9.77 16.50
C ASP A 281 -35.56 -10.95 17.48
N THR A 282 -35.99 -12.12 16.98
CA THR A 282 -36.10 -13.34 17.77
C THR A 282 -34.75 -13.96 18.11
N MET A 283 -33.71 -13.71 17.31
CA MET A 283 -32.36 -14.25 17.51
C MET A 283 -31.51 -13.39 18.44
N TYR A 284 -31.80 -12.09 18.53
CA TYR A 284 -31.12 -11.17 19.45
C TYR A 284 -32.12 -10.33 20.24
N THR A 285 -32.56 -10.90 21.36
CA THR A 285 -33.60 -10.33 22.22
C THR A 285 -33.06 -9.38 23.31
N LYS A 286 -33.96 -8.72 24.05
CA LYS A 286 -33.59 -7.92 25.25
C LYS A 286 -32.88 -8.73 26.34
N ASP A 287 -33.10 -10.04 26.41
CA ASP A 287 -32.36 -10.89 27.35
C ASP A 287 -30.93 -11.14 26.88
N ASN A 288 -30.70 -11.22 25.56
CA ASN A 288 -29.35 -11.24 25.00
C ASN A 288 -28.62 -9.90 25.29
N GLU A 289 -29.30 -8.77 25.10
CA GLU A 289 -28.73 -7.46 25.45
C GLU A 289 -28.28 -7.41 26.92
N ARG A 290 -29.09 -7.93 27.85
CA ARG A 290 -28.73 -7.99 29.29
C ARG A 290 -27.61 -8.99 29.56
N LYS A 291 -27.63 -10.16 28.89
CA LYS A 291 -26.66 -11.24 29.11
C LYS A 291 -25.26 -10.85 28.65
N PHE A 292 -25.16 -10.23 27.47
CA PHE A 292 -23.88 -9.83 26.88
C PHE A 292 -23.48 -8.40 27.23
N GLY A 293 -24.41 -7.57 27.69
CA GLY A 293 -24.14 -6.16 28.02
C GLY A 293 -23.94 -5.27 26.80
N ILE A 294 -24.27 -5.76 25.60
CA ILE A 294 -24.13 -5.04 24.32
C ILE A 294 -25.52 -4.83 23.69
N ARG A 295 -25.66 -3.81 22.85
CA ARG A 295 -26.92 -3.47 22.18
C ARG A 295 -26.67 -2.86 20.81
N TRP A 296 -27.65 -2.97 19.93
CA TRP A 296 -27.64 -2.26 18.66
C TRP A 296 -27.43 -0.76 18.89
N THR A 297 -26.47 -0.20 18.18
CA THR A 297 -26.01 1.17 18.34
C THR A 297 -25.85 1.82 16.98
N ASP A 298 -26.50 2.96 16.80
CA ASP A 298 -26.38 3.82 15.64
C ASP A 298 -24.96 4.40 15.55
N VAL A 299 -24.32 4.24 14.41
CA VAL A 299 -23.02 4.85 14.08
C VAL A 299 -23.27 5.89 13.00
N ILE A 300 -23.27 7.16 13.40
CA ILE A 300 -23.50 8.29 12.49
C ILE A 300 -22.16 8.78 11.96
N CYS A 301 -21.95 8.59 10.67
CA CYS A 301 -20.72 8.95 9.97
C CYS A 301 -20.90 10.16 9.03
N LYS A 302 -19.78 10.84 8.73
CA LYS A 302 -19.73 11.97 7.80
C LYS A 302 -19.22 11.54 6.43
N PRO A 303 -19.49 12.32 5.37
CA PRO A 303 -18.92 12.06 4.05
C PRO A 303 -17.39 11.92 4.10
N GLY A 304 -16.88 10.80 3.60
CA GLY A 304 -15.45 10.46 3.56
C GLY A 304 -14.95 9.66 4.76
N ASP A 305 -15.78 9.40 5.76
CA ASP A 305 -15.47 8.47 6.85
C ASP A 305 -15.59 7.02 6.35
N VAL A 306 -14.74 6.14 6.90
CA VAL A 306 -14.65 4.70 6.58
C VAL A 306 -14.68 3.88 7.86
#